data_AF-A0A850KR43-F1
#
_entry.id   AF-A0A850KR43-F1
#
_cell.length_a   1.000
_cell.length_b   1.000
_cell.length_c   1.000
_cell.angle_alpha   90.00
_cell.angle_beta   90.00
_cell.angle_gamma   90.00
#
_symmetry.space_group_name_H-M   'P 1'
#
loop_
_entity.id
_entity.type
_entity.pdbx_description
1 polymer ?
#
loop_
_entity_poly.entity_id
_entity_poly.type
_entity_poly.pdbx_seq_one_letter_code
_entity_poly.pdbx_strand_id
1 'polypeptide(L)'
;MTKASITAMNAPIQPLRVPESWMVHYNQFREFDLDNDTDPETWKLRKQTLWQGQCERRDRLMDLGWYPEGELEGTFRLQIYEGDFTGTLLFEFESHTRLEIVDQMELVMISVMTGAL
;
A
#
# COMPACT_ATOMS: atom_id res chain seq x y z
N MET A 1 -25.40 4.26 -2.65
CA MET A 1 -24.11 3.97 -3.30
C MET A 1 -24.25 4.23 -4.79
N THR A 2 -23.32 4.97 -5.41
CA THR A 2 -23.35 5.17 -6.86
C THR A 2 -22.73 3.98 -7.59
N LYS A 3 -22.95 3.89 -8.91
CA LYS A 3 -22.35 2.85 -9.77
C LYS A 3 -20.82 2.92 -9.75
N ALA A 4 -20.24 4.11 -9.60
CA ALA A 4 -18.79 4.31 -9.54
C ALA A 4 -18.20 3.66 -8.27
N SER A 5 -18.73 3.94 -7.08
CA SER A 5 -18.31 3.25 -5.85
C SER A 5 -18.50 1.76 -5.85
N ILE A 6 -19.60 1.25 -6.42
CA ILE A 6 -19.80 -0.19 -6.53
C ILE A 6 -18.69 -0.79 -7.41
N THR A 7 -18.28 -0.09 -8.47
CA THR A 7 -17.19 -0.52 -9.35
C THR A 7 -15.84 -0.47 -8.62
N ALA A 8 -15.57 0.59 -7.86
CA ALA A 8 -14.33 0.77 -7.11
C ALA A 8 -14.16 -0.27 -5.99
N MET A 9 -15.21 -0.49 -5.18
CA MET A 9 -15.17 -1.48 -4.09
C MET A 9 -15.11 -2.93 -4.61
N ASN A 10 -15.63 -3.18 -5.81
CA ASN A 10 -15.56 -4.48 -6.47
C ASN A 10 -14.34 -4.64 -7.39
N ALA A 11 -13.50 -3.60 -7.51
CA ALA A 11 -12.26 -3.69 -8.27
C ALA A 11 -11.42 -4.84 -7.70
N PRO A 12 -10.75 -5.63 -8.55
CA PRO A 12 -9.91 -6.72 -8.10
C PRO A 12 -8.79 -6.18 -7.20
N ILE A 13 -8.25 -7.07 -6.36
CA ILE A 13 -7.03 -6.77 -5.60
C ILE A 13 -5.89 -6.53 -6.59
N GLN A 14 -5.06 -5.53 -6.30
CA GLN A 14 -3.87 -5.20 -7.08
C GLN A 14 -2.91 -6.40 -7.10
N PRO A 15 -2.58 -6.95 -8.28
CA PRO A 15 -1.50 -7.92 -8.44
C PRO A 15 -0.17 -7.30 -8.02
N LEU A 16 0.59 -8.05 -7.22
CA LEU A 16 1.93 -7.71 -6.76
C LEU A 16 2.85 -8.92 -6.91
N ARG A 17 4.06 -8.70 -7.42
CA ARG A 17 5.15 -9.69 -7.42
C ARG A 17 5.80 -9.72 -6.05
N VAL A 18 5.23 -10.50 -5.14
CA VAL A 18 5.74 -10.66 -3.78
C VAL A 18 6.87 -11.71 -3.77
N PRO A 19 8.12 -11.33 -3.41
CA PRO A 19 9.23 -12.27 -3.30
C PRO A 19 9.03 -13.28 -2.15
N GLU A 20 9.86 -14.32 -2.12
CA GLU A 20 9.88 -15.26 -0.99
C GLU A 20 10.14 -14.57 0.36
N SER A 21 9.81 -15.23 1.46
CA SER A 21 9.97 -14.73 2.85
C SER A 21 9.12 -13.52 3.25
N TRP A 22 8.29 -12.99 2.34
CA TRP A 22 7.25 -12.02 2.66
C TRP A 22 5.96 -12.72 3.08
N MET A 23 5.45 -12.39 4.26
CA MET A 23 4.14 -12.80 4.74
C MET A 23 3.17 -11.61 4.66
N VAL A 24 2.10 -11.77 3.89
CA VAL A 24 1.05 -10.73 3.78
C VAL A 24 0.07 -10.90 4.94
N HIS A 25 -0.04 -9.88 5.80
CA HIS A 25 -0.96 -9.87 6.93
C HIS A 25 -2.28 -9.17 6.60
N TYR A 26 -2.23 -8.18 5.70
CA TYR A 26 -3.41 -7.42 5.31
C TYR A 26 -3.32 -7.01 3.84
N ASN A 27 -4.43 -7.13 3.11
CA ASN A 27 -4.50 -6.67 1.72
C ASN A 27 -5.93 -6.24 1.34
N GLN A 28 -6.12 -4.93 1.22
CA GLN A 28 -7.27 -4.26 0.63
C GLN A 28 -6.86 -3.33 -0.53
N PHE A 29 -5.63 -3.42 -1.01
CA PHE A 29 -5.13 -2.60 -2.10
C PHE A 29 -5.71 -3.09 -3.43
N ARG A 30 -6.42 -2.22 -4.15
CA ARG A 30 -7.21 -2.57 -5.34
C ARG A 30 -6.70 -1.90 -6.60
N GLU A 31 -6.98 -2.51 -7.75
CA GLU A 31 -6.76 -1.91 -9.08
C GLU A 31 -7.77 -0.80 -9.37
N PHE A 32 -7.72 0.27 -8.58
CA PHE A 32 -8.59 1.43 -8.73
C PHE A 32 -7.76 2.70 -8.58
N ASP A 33 -7.85 3.58 -9.58
CA ASP A 33 -7.20 4.88 -9.54
C ASP A 33 -8.15 5.85 -8.83
N LEU A 34 -7.65 6.50 -7.77
CA LEU A 34 -8.42 7.44 -6.97
C LEU A 34 -8.52 8.83 -7.62
N ASP A 35 -7.79 9.03 -8.73
CA ASP A 35 -7.73 10.29 -9.47
C ASP A 35 -9.10 10.66 -10.05
N ASN A 36 -9.60 11.85 -9.70
CA ASN A 36 -10.87 12.40 -10.16
C ASN A 36 -12.13 11.65 -9.68
N ASP A 37 -12.00 10.71 -8.75
CA ASP A 37 -13.16 10.04 -8.18
C ASP A 37 -13.84 10.91 -7.11
N THR A 38 -14.97 11.48 -7.49
CA THR A 38 -15.80 12.36 -6.66
C THR A 38 -16.91 11.62 -5.91
N ASP A 39 -17.00 10.29 -6.03
CA ASP A 39 -18.02 9.55 -5.31
C ASP A 39 -17.74 9.56 -3.81
N PRO A 40 -18.68 10.06 -2.98
CA PRO A 40 -18.49 10.11 -1.54
C PRO A 40 -18.15 8.74 -0.95
N GLU A 41 -18.71 7.64 -1.45
CA GLU A 41 -18.56 6.33 -0.81
C GLU A 41 -17.16 5.69 -0.99
N THR A 42 -16.29 6.24 -1.85
CA THR A 42 -14.91 5.72 -2.03
C THR A 42 -13.93 6.16 -0.96
N TRP A 43 -14.35 7.01 -0.01
CA TRP A 43 -13.56 7.27 1.21
C TRP A 43 -13.14 5.97 1.92
N LYS A 44 -13.94 4.91 1.79
CA LYS A 44 -13.65 3.56 2.34
C LYS A 44 -12.42 2.88 1.73
N LEU A 45 -11.94 3.37 0.59
CA LEU A 45 -10.72 2.91 -0.06
C LEU A 45 -9.49 3.80 0.28
N ARG A 46 -9.70 4.90 0.99
CA ARG A 46 -8.68 5.87 1.40
C ARG A 46 -8.31 5.64 2.87
N LYS A 47 -7.78 4.46 3.19
CA LYS A 47 -7.45 4.04 4.57
C LYS A 47 -5.97 4.18 4.86
N GLN A 48 -5.62 4.42 6.13
CA GLN A 48 -4.21 4.44 6.57
C GLN A 48 -3.50 3.10 6.40
N THR A 49 -4.23 2.00 6.22
CA THR A 49 -3.64 0.72 5.83
C THR A 49 -4.46 0.09 4.71
N LEU A 50 -3.81 -0.09 3.57
CA LEU A 50 -4.30 -0.75 2.36
C LEU A 50 -3.58 -2.06 2.13
N TRP A 51 -2.31 -2.16 2.50
CA TRP A 51 -1.53 -3.39 2.43
C TRP A 51 -0.52 -3.44 3.56
N GLN A 52 -0.30 -4.62 4.14
CA GLN A 52 0.72 -4.82 5.17
C GLN A 52 1.32 -6.23 5.06
N GLY A 53 2.63 -6.31 5.24
CA GLY A 53 3.34 -7.58 5.28
C GLY A 53 4.69 -7.49 5.97
N GLN A 54 5.18 -8.63 6.42
CA GLN A 54 6.44 -8.77 7.14
C GLN A 54 7.42 -9.62 6.32
N CYS A 55 8.68 -9.19 6.24
CA CYS A 55 9.78 -10.05 5.80
C CYS A 55 10.41 -10.72 7.03
N GLU A 56 10.05 -11.98 7.31
CA GLU A 56 10.54 -12.71 8.50
C GLU A 56 12.07 -12.84 8.51
N ARG A 57 12.67 -13.03 7.33
CA ARG A 57 14.12 -13.25 7.17
C ARG A 57 14.94 -12.02 7.57
N ARG A 58 14.38 -10.82 7.45
CA ARG A 58 15.08 -9.54 7.64
C ARG A 58 14.54 -8.72 8.81
N ASP A 59 13.48 -9.21 9.43
CA ASP A 59 12.74 -8.49 10.47
C ASP A 59 12.38 -7.07 10.00
N ARG A 60 11.56 -7.02 8.93
CA ARG A 60 11.09 -5.78 8.30
C ARG A 60 9.59 -5.80 8.12
N LEU A 61 8.93 -4.75 8.60
CA LEU A 61 7.51 -4.49 8.33
C LEU A 61 7.41 -3.55 7.14
N MET A 62 6.56 -3.88 6.18
CA MET A 62 6.11 -2.95 5.13
C MET A 62 4.63 -2.64 5.32
N ASP A 63 4.30 -1.36 5.27
CA ASP A 63 2.93 -0.85 5.31
C ASP A 63 2.71 0.10 4.13
N LEU A 64 1.54 -0.02 3.51
CA LEU A 64 1.05 0.92 2.51
C LEU A 64 -0.29 1.47 2.99
N GLY A 65 -0.41 2.78 3.01
CA GLY A 65 -1.63 3.48 3.34
C GLY A 65 -1.93 4.66 2.43
N TRP A 66 -3.08 5.28 2.66
CA TRP A 66 -3.49 6.55 2.08
C TRP A 66 -3.52 7.62 3.17
N TYR A 67 -2.85 8.75 2.92
CA TYR A 67 -2.68 9.81 3.90
C TYR A 67 -2.92 11.20 3.31
N PRO A 68 -3.67 12.09 4.00
CA PRO A 68 -4.46 11.79 5.20
C PRO A 68 -5.62 10.84 4.91
N GLU A 69 -6.08 10.10 5.93
CA GLU A 69 -7.17 9.13 5.77
C GLU A 69 -8.45 9.81 5.28
N GLY A 70 -9.13 9.20 4.31
CA GLY A 70 -10.41 9.69 3.79
C GLY A 70 -10.32 10.90 2.87
N GLU A 71 -9.19 11.61 2.85
CA GLU A 71 -9.03 12.86 2.10
C GLU A 71 -8.81 12.62 0.61
N LEU A 72 -9.55 13.34 -0.23
CA LEU A 72 -9.48 13.21 -1.69
C LEU A 72 -8.09 13.57 -2.24
N GLU A 73 -7.48 14.59 -1.65
CA GLU A 73 -6.14 15.10 -2.00
C GLU A 73 -5.02 14.39 -1.23
N GLY A 74 -5.30 13.22 -0.66
CA GLY A 74 -4.28 12.40 -0.04
C GLY A 74 -3.33 11.78 -1.06
N THR A 75 -2.33 11.07 -0.54
CA THR A 75 -1.33 10.35 -1.32
C THR A 75 -1.18 8.94 -0.77
N PHE A 76 -0.74 8.01 -1.60
CA PHE A 76 -0.26 6.75 -1.08
C PHE A 76 1.06 7.00 -0.36
N ARG A 77 1.25 6.33 0.78
CA ARG A 77 2.50 6.32 1.54
C ARG A 77 2.92 4.88 1.80
N LEU A 78 4.08 4.52 1.28
CA LEU A 78 4.75 3.25 1.49
C LEU A 78 5.84 3.43 2.53
N GLN A 79 5.85 2.61 3.58
CA GLN A 79 6.78 2.70 4.69
C GLN A 79 7.41 1.34 4.99
N ILE A 80 8.70 1.35 5.36
CA ILE A 80 9.42 0.18 5.87
C ILE A 80 9.95 0.47 7.26
N TYR A 81 9.65 -0.40 8.21
CA TYR A 81 10.17 -0.33 9.58
C TYR A 81 11.07 -1.54 9.88
N GLU A 82 12.06 -1.32 10.75
CA GLU A 82 12.76 -2.42 11.42
C GLU A 82 11.83 -3.09 12.43
N GLY A 83 11.71 -4.42 12.38
CA GLY A 83 10.79 -5.16 13.24
C GLY A 83 9.34 -4.81 12.92
N ASP A 84 8.76 -3.93 13.73
CA ASP A 84 7.36 -3.49 13.64
C ASP A 84 7.24 -1.95 13.69
N PHE A 85 6.02 -1.42 13.85
CA PHE A 85 5.76 0.02 13.94
C PHE A 85 6.46 0.74 15.12
N THR A 86 7.01 0.01 16.09
CA THR A 86 7.80 0.59 17.19
C THR A 86 9.28 0.71 16.86
N GLY A 87 9.73 0.08 15.78
CA GLY A 87 11.11 0.16 15.33
C GLY A 87 11.41 1.38 14.45
N THR A 88 12.63 1.41 13.92
CA THR A 88 13.12 2.55 13.13
C THR A 88 12.46 2.57 11.76
N LEU A 89 11.95 3.72 11.32
CA LEU A 89 11.55 3.93 9.92
C LEU A 89 12.80 3.94 9.03
N LEU A 90 12.92 2.96 8.14
CA LEU A 90 14.07 2.76 7.27
C LEU A 90 13.85 3.34 5.86
N PHE A 91 12.61 3.38 5.41
CA PHE A 91 12.26 3.87 4.08
C PHE A 91 10.84 4.45 4.09
N GLU A 92 10.66 5.53 3.34
CA GLU A 92 9.37 6.12 3.04
C GLU A 92 9.33 6.58 1.59
N PHE A 93 8.21 6.34 0.93
CA PHE A 93 7.94 6.83 -0.41
C PHE A 93 6.46 7.21 -0.54
N GLU A 94 6.21 8.35 -1.17
CA GLU A 94 4.86 8.84 -1.44
C GLU A 94 4.63 9.00 -2.94
N SER A 95 3.43 8.66 -3.40
CA SER A 95 2.99 8.96 -4.77
C SER A 95 1.47 9.03 -4.83
N HIS A 96 0.96 9.89 -5.71
CA HIS A 96 -0.47 9.96 -6.01
C HIS A 96 -0.90 8.84 -6.97
N THR A 97 0.05 8.20 -7.68
CA THR A 97 -0.26 7.22 -8.71
C THR A 97 -0.13 5.80 -8.18
N ARG A 98 -1.19 5.01 -8.32
CA ARG A 98 -1.22 3.59 -7.93
C ARG A 98 -0.09 2.78 -8.58
N LEU A 99 0.19 3.03 -9.86
CA LEU A 99 1.21 2.28 -10.60
C LEU A 99 2.64 2.58 -10.12
N GLU A 100 2.96 3.83 -9.81
CA GLU A 100 4.27 4.19 -9.23
C GLU A 100 4.47 3.51 -7.87
N ILE A 101 3.41 3.44 -7.06
CA ILE A 101 3.43 2.72 -5.79
C ILE A 101 3.64 1.22 -5.98
N VAL A 102 2.96 0.60 -6.94
CA VAL A 102 3.14 -0.83 -7.25
C VAL A 102 4.59 -1.11 -7.62
N ASP A 103 5.16 -0.32 -8.53
CA ASP A 103 6.56 -0.47 -8.93
C ASP A 103 7.49 -0.31 -7.73
N GLN A 104 7.26 0.70 -6.89
CA GLN A 104 8.09 0.94 -5.71
C GLN A 104 7.95 -0.17 -4.65
N MET A 105 6.74 -0.70 -4.42
CA MET A 105 6.52 -1.83 -3.52
C MET A 105 7.34 -3.04 -3.95
N GLU A 106 7.28 -3.41 -5.24
CA GLU A 106 8.01 -4.57 -5.76
C GLU A 106 9.53 -4.38 -5.66
N LEU A 107 10.02 -3.19 -5.99
CA LEU A 107 11.44 -2.84 -5.86
C LEU A 107 11.93 -2.89 -4.41
N VAL A 108 11.14 -2.35 -3.47
CA VAL A 108 11.49 -2.32 -2.05
C VAL A 108 11.45 -3.71 -1.44
N MET A 109 10.46 -4.54 -1.79
CA MET A 109 10.39 -5.93 -1.33
C MET A 109 11.64 -6.73 -1.73
N ILE A 110 12.15 -6.50 -2.94
CA ILE A 110 13.41 -7.11 -3.42
C ILE A 110 14.62 -6.53 -2.69
N SER A 111 14.64 -5.22 -2.45
CA SER A 111 15.74 -4.53 -1.76
C SER A 111 15.89 -5.02 -0.32
N VAL A 112 14.79 -5.19 0.40
CA VAL A 112 14.77 -5.81 1.73
C VAL A 112 15.33 -7.22 1.68
N MET A 113 14.85 -8.06 0.75
CA MET A 113 15.30 -9.44 0.63
C MET A 113 16.81 -9.56 0.39
N THR A 114 17.34 -8.74 -0.51
CA THR A 114 18.77 -8.68 -0.83
C THR A 114 19.61 -8.04 0.28
N GLY A 115 18.98 -7.39 1.27
CA GLY A 115 19.65 -6.71 2.37
C GLY A 115 20.22 -5.35 1.99
N ALA A 116 19.72 -4.76 0.89
CA ALA A 116 19.96 -3.37 0.54
C ALA A 116 19.11 -2.40 1.42
N LEU A 117 18.12 -2.95 2.13
CA LEU A 117 17.25 -2.28 3.10
C LEU A 117 16.93 -3.21 4.28
#